data_AF-A0A7Z9SD63-F1
#
_entry.id   AF-A0A7Z9SD63-F1
#
_cell.length_a   1.000
_cell.length_b   1.000
_cell.length_c   1.000
_cell.angle_alpha   90.00
_cell.angle_beta   90.00
_cell.angle_gamma   90.00
#
_symmetry.space_group_name_H-M   'P 1'
#
loop_
_entity.id
_entity.type
_entity.pdbx_description
1 polymer ?
#
loop_
_entity_poly.entity_id
_entity_poly.type
_entity_poly.pdbx_seq_one_letter_code
_entity_poly.pdbx_strand_id
1 'polypeptide(L)' 'KVVSDYFLTQRIKVKTEGPEYDLYVKQTIYLHQILVSAMKCKQTVDSKNVAYGLDLIETFIDLYFDAHGKDHIKQLNE' A
#
# COMPACT_ATOMS: atom_id res chain seq x y z
N LYS A 1 -6.53 6.25 -11.04
CA LYS A 1 -7.38 6.19 -9.82
C LYS A 1 -6.46 6.21 -8.61
N VAL A 2 -6.82 6.95 -7.56
CA VAL A 2 -5.98 7.07 -6.35
C VAL A 2 -6.16 5.83 -5.47
N VAL A 3 -5.26 5.60 -4.52
CA VAL A 3 -5.28 4.50 -3.55
C VAL A 3 -6.67 4.26 -2.93
N SER A 4 -7.40 5.32 -2.60
CA SER A 4 -8.78 5.27 -2.07
C SER A 4 -9.77 4.58 -3.01
N ASP A 5 -9.77 4.97 -4.27
CA ASP A 5 -10.81 4.58 -5.22
C ASP A 5 -10.56 3.21 -5.83
N TYR A 6 -9.35 2.67 -5.67
CA TYR A 6 -8.99 1.39 -6.24
C TYR A 6 -8.73 0.35 -5.18
N PHE A 7 -7.80 0.61 -4.27
CA PHE A 7 -7.41 -0.38 -3.27
C PHE A 7 -8.46 -0.50 -2.17
N LEU A 8 -8.79 0.61 -1.50
CA LEU A 8 -9.70 0.59 -0.35
C LEU A 8 -11.15 0.22 -0.73
N THR A 9 -11.58 0.54 -1.96
CA THR A 9 -12.98 0.35 -2.39
C THR A 9 -13.21 -0.83 -3.32
N GLN A 10 -12.21 -1.28 -4.10
CA GLN A 10 -12.42 -2.33 -5.11
C GLN A 10 -11.58 -3.59 -4.84
N ARG A 11 -10.29 -3.44 -4.50
CA ARG A 11 -9.34 -4.55 -4.40
C ARG A 11 -9.28 -5.21 -3.04
N ILE A 12 -9.17 -4.45 -1.95
CA ILE A 12 -9.11 -5.00 -0.59
C ILE A 12 -10.53 -5.39 -0.18
N LYS A 13 -10.73 -6.68 0.09
CA LYS A 13 -12.03 -7.19 0.53
C LYS A 13 -12.17 -7.03 2.04
N VAL A 14 -13.29 -6.48 2.47
CA VAL A 14 -13.62 -6.36 3.90
C VAL A 14 -13.68 -7.75 4.52
N LYS A 15 -12.95 -7.93 5.62
CA LYS A 15 -12.99 -9.11 6.47
C LYS A 15 -13.35 -8.64 7.88
N THR A 16 -14.33 -9.29 8.50
CA THR A 16 -14.79 -8.97 9.86
C THR A 16 -14.30 -9.98 10.90
N GLU A 17 -13.91 -11.16 10.46
CA GLU A 17 -13.42 -12.27 11.29
C GLU A 17 -12.68 -13.32 10.42
N GLY A 18 -12.07 -14.31 11.08
CA GLY A 18 -11.42 -15.44 10.42
C GLY A 18 -9.93 -15.22 10.10
N PRO A 19 -9.28 -16.22 9.47
CA PRO A 19 -7.82 -16.26 9.29
C PRO A 19 -7.27 -15.15 8.40
N GLU A 20 -8.11 -14.55 7.56
CA GLU A 20 -7.72 -13.45 6.65
C GLU A 20 -7.91 -12.06 7.27
N TYR A 21 -8.51 -11.97 8.46
CA TYR A 21 -8.79 -10.69 9.12
C TYR A 21 -7.50 -9.90 9.39
N ASP A 22 -6.48 -10.56 9.92
CA ASP A 22 -5.20 -9.90 10.25
C ASP A 22 -4.50 -9.35 9.00
N LEU A 23 -4.60 -10.06 7.87
CA LEU A 23 -4.05 -9.60 6.60
C LEU A 23 -4.83 -8.38 6.10
N TYR A 24 -6.16 -8.41 6.16
CA TYR A 24 -7.02 -7.27 5.82
C TYR A 24 -6.69 -6.04 6.67
N VAL A 25 -6.55 -6.20 7.99
CA VAL A 25 -6.18 -5.11 8.90
C VAL A 25 -4.80 -4.55 8.55
N LYS A 26 -3.80 -5.41 8.33
CA LYS A 26 -2.46 -4.95 7.91
C LYS A 26 -2.50 -4.18 6.59
N GLN A 27 -3.17 -4.73 5.57
CA GLN A 27 -3.27 -4.07 4.26
C GLN A 27 -3.95 -2.69 4.35
N THR A 28 -5.04 -2.59 5.13
CA THR A 28 -5.74 -1.30 5.32
C THR A 28 -4.93 -0.28 6.10
N ILE A 29 -4.17 -0.71 7.12
CA ILE A 29 -3.23 0.15 7.85
C ILE A 29 -2.17 0.74 6.90
N TYR A 30 -1.51 -0.08 6.09
CA TYR A 30 -0.48 0.40 5.17
C TYR A 30 -1.05 1.35 4.11
N LEU A 31 -2.22 1.05 3.56
CA LEU A 31 -2.90 1.95 2.62
C LEU A 31 -3.22 3.30 3.25
N HIS A 32 -3.69 3.32 4.50
CA HIS A 32 -3.92 4.56 5.23
C HIS A 32 -2.62 5.34 5.46
N GLN A 33 -1.54 4.66 5.87
CA GLN A 33 -0.24 5.30 6.07
C GLN A 33 0.33 5.89 4.77
N ILE A 34 0.16 5.21 3.63
CA ILE A 34 0.54 5.73 2.31
C ILE A 34 -0.22 7.02 1.99
N LEU A 35 -1.53 7.06 2.24
CA LEU A 35 -2.35 8.27 2.05
C LEU A 35 -1.86 9.42 2.93
N VAL A 36 -1.55 9.15 4.20
CA VAL A 36 -1.01 10.15 5.14
C VAL A 36 0.38 10.63 4.68
N SER A 37 1.27 9.74 4.26
CA SER A 37 2.60 10.10 3.78
C SER A 37 2.51 10.97 2.53
N ALA A 38 1.65 10.60 1.57
CA ALA A 38 1.40 11.39 0.37
C ALA A 38 0.86 12.79 0.68
N MET A 39 0.01 12.92 1.70
CA MET A 39 -0.46 14.22 2.19
C MET A 39 0.69 15.03 2.80
N LYS A 40 1.55 14.44 3.63
CA LYS A 40 2.72 15.12 4.22
C LYS A 40 3.73 15.59 3.18
N CYS A 41 3.97 14.79 2.13
CA CYS A 41 4.82 15.18 0.99
C CYS A 41 4.29 16.44 0.27
N LYS A 42 2.98 16.69 0.28
CA LYS A 42 2.38 17.90 -0.32
C LYS A 42 2.44 19.11 0.62
N GLN A 43 2.44 18.89 1.92
CA GLN A 43 2.40 19.95 2.93
C GLN A 43 3.80 20.46 3.33
N THR A 44 4.84 19.67 3.09
CA THR A 44 6.20 19.97 3.58
C THR A 44 7.23 19.67 2.50
N VAL A 45 8.42 20.28 2.61
CA VAL A 45 9.57 20.02 1.73
C VAL A 45 10.57 19.01 2.34
N ASP A 46 10.23 18.37 3.46
CA ASP A 46 11.10 17.38 4.11
C ASP A 46 11.09 16.07 3.30
N SER A 47 12.24 15.76 2.70
CA SER A 47 12.46 14.57 1.88
C SER A 47 12.29 13.25 2.64
N LYS A 48 12.33 13.26 3.98
CA LYS A 48 12.04 12.08 4.80
C LYS A 48 10.64 11.53 4.58
N ASN A 49 9.66 12.39 4.29
CA ASN A 49 8.30 11.93 3.99
C ASN A 49 8.23 11.16 2.66
N VAL A 50 9.08 11.51 1.69
CA VAL A 50 9.18 10.81 0.42
C VAL A 50 9.81 9.43 0.64
N ALA A 51 10.95 9.37 1.33
CA ALA A 51 11.62 8.10 1.65
C ALA A 51 10.69 7.15 2.42
N TYR A 52 10.03 7.66 3.48
CA TYR A 52 9.07 6.89 4.25
C TYR A 52 7.88 6.42 3.41
N GLY A 53 7.37 7.27 2.51
CA GLY A 53 6.29 6.90 1.60
C GLY A 53 6.68 5.75 0.65
N LEU A 54 7.91 5.74 0.16
CA LEU A 54 8.43 4.67 -0.69
C LEU A 54 8.56 3.36 0.09
N ASP A 55 9.10 3.39 1.31
CA ASP A 55 9.20 2.19 2.17
C ASP A 55 7.83 1.58 2.48
N LEU A 56 6.81 2.42 2.69
CA LEU A 56 5.43 1.96 2.88
C LEU A 56 4.85 1.30 1.62
N ILE A 57 5.20 1.80 0.44
CA ILE A 57 4.76 1.22 -0.83
C ILE A 57 5.41 -0.15 -1.04
N GLU A 58 6.72 -0.27 -0.83
CA GLU A 58 7.42 -1.57 -0.92
C GLU A 58 6.84 -2.59 0.05
N THR A 59 6.61 -2.19 1.30
CA THR A 59 6.01 -3.08 2.28
C THR A 59 4.58 -3.49 1.90
N PHE A 60 3.80 -2.56 1.32
CA PHE A 60 2.46 -2.89 0.84
C PHE A 60 2.50 -3.84 -0.37
N ILE A 61 3.43 -3.67 -1.30
CA ILE A 61 3.66 -4.59 -2.42
C ILE A 61 3.94 -5.99 -1.87
N ASP A 62 4.77 -6.08 -0.83
CA ASP A 62 5.10 -7.35 -0.19
C ASP A 62 3.91 -8.03 0.49
N LEU A 63 3.00 -7.26 1.05
CA LEU A 63 1.78 -7.72 1.72
C LEU A 63 0.64 -8.05 0.73
N TYR A 64 0.62 -7.45 -0.46
CA TYR A 64 -0.48 -7.57 -1.40
C TYR A 64 -0.20 -8.57 -2.53
N PHE A 65 1.03 -8.63 -3.03
CA PHE A 65 1.40 -9.53 -4.11
C PHE A 65 2.09 -10.80 -3.59
N ASP A 66 1.74 -11.93 -4.20
CA ASP A 66 2.51 -13.16 -4.05
C ASP A 66 3.80 -13.11 -4.88
N ALA A 67 4.60 -14.17 -4.81
CA ALA A 67 5.87 -14.24 -5.52
C ALA A 67 5.71 -14.00 -7.04
N HIS A 68 4.67 -14.59 -7.64
CA HIS A 68 4.36 -14.42 -9.05
C HIS A 68 3.99 -12.97 -9.40
N GLY A 69 3.18 -12.32 -8.56
CA GLY A 69 2.82 -10.91 -8.72
C GLY A 69 4.02 -9.97 -8.62
N LYS A 70 4.96 -10.24 -7.71
CA LYS A 70 6.19 -9.43 -7.58
C LYS A 70 7.10 -9.55 -8.80
N ASP A 71 7.25 -10.75 -9.35
CA ASP A 71 8.05 -10.96 -10.55
C ASP A 71 7.46 -10.24 -11.76
N HIS A 72 6.13 -10.20 -11.89
CA HIS A 72 5.47 -9.44 -12.95
C HIS A 72 5.70 -7.93 -12.83
N ILE A 73 5.77 -7.38 -11.61
CA ILE A 73 6.07 -5.95 -11.40
C ILE A 73 7.52 -5.63 -11.78
N LYS A 74 8.47 -6.51 -11.46
CA LYS A 74 9.89 -6.30 -11.82
C LYS A 74 10.07 -6.21 -13.33
N GLN A 75 9.38 -7.05 -14.09
CA GLN A 75 9.42 -7.04 -15.56
C GLN A 75 8.85 -5.76 -16.20
N LEU A 76 7.99 -5.02 -15.49
CA LEU A 76 7.45 -3.73 -15.99
C LEU A 76 8.41 -2.56 -15.79
N ASN A 77 9.44 -2.74 -14.95
CA ASN A 77 10.43 -1.72 -14.64
C ASN A 77 11.74 -1.89 -15.44
N GLU A 78 11.80 -2.90 -16.32
CA GLU A 78 12.87 -3.14 -17.31
C GLU A 78 12.52 -2.49 -18.66
#